data_AF-A0A1Q6UK86-F1
#
_entry.id   AF-A0A1Q6UK86-F1
#
_cell.length_a   1.000
_cell.length_b   1.000
_cell.length_c   1.000
_cell.angle_alpha   90.00
_cell.angle_beta   90.00
_cell.angle_gamma   90.00
#
_symmetry.space_group_name_H-M   'P 1'
#
loop_
_entity.id
_entity.type
_entity.pdbx_description
1 polymer ?
#
loop_
_entity_poly.entity_id
_entity_poly.type
_entity_poly.pdbx_seq_one_letter_code
_entity_poly.pdbx_strand_id
1 'polypeptide(L)'
;MKNIRKRELITQILSELEPDENGYKPDPIMVGNIIELLFCKIAHDVGWGRDVALRDLCSFTFIVKKARRGHIPGIKGSCLEIPEQVILKFKPGRRMREGMARLTVDEAKKILKKKKSHNRHA
;
A
#
# COMPACT_ATOMS: atom_id res chain seq x y z
N MET A 1 15.18 -9.63 2.58
CA MET A 1 14.78 -8.39 3.27
C MET A 1 13.45 -8.69 3.93
N LYS A 2 13.33 -8.44 5.24
CA LYS A 2 12.10 -8.68 5.99
C LYS A 2 11.03 -7.68 5.53
N ASN A 3 9.82 -8.15 5.26
CA ASN A 3 8.68 -7.27 5.02
C ASN A 3 8.31 -6.57 6.35
N ILE A 4 8.06 -5.26 6.30
CA ILE A 4 7.56 -4.50 7.45
C ILE A 4 6.06 -4.83 7.62
N ARG A 5 5.64 -5.24 8.82
CA ARG A 5 4.22 -5.46 9.15
C ARG A 5 3.67 -4.30 9.98
N LYS A 6 2.36 -4.29 10.21
CA LYS A 6 1.66 -3.26 11.00
C LYS A 6 2.30 -3.04 12.38
N ARG A 7 2.68 -4.11 13.07
CA ARG A 7 3.34 -4.04 14.38
C ARG A 7 4.65 -3.27 14.33
N GLU A 8 5.51 -3.54 13.35
CA GLU A 8 6.77 -2.82 13.19
C GLU A 8 6.56 -1.33 12.88
N LEU A 9 5.54 -0.98 12.08
CA LEU A 9 5.17 0.44 11.84
C LEU A 9 4.69 1.13 13.12
N ILE A 10 3.87 0.47 13.93
CA ILE A 10 3.42 1.01 15.22
C ILE A 10 4.62 1.27 16.13
N THR A 11 5.57 0.35 16.21
CA THR A 11 6.80 0.55 16.99
C THR A 11 7.61 1.76 16.49
N GLN A 12 7.75 1.93 15.18
CA GLN A 12 8.45 3.08 14.58
C GLN A 12 7.74 4.40 14.91
N ILE A 13 6.42 4.46 14.74
CA ILE A 13 5.62 5.64 15.09
C ILE A 13 5.79 5.99 16.56
N LEU A 14 5.67 5.00 17.45
CA LEU A 14 5.85 5.23 18.88
C LEU A 14 7.25 5.68 19.23
N SER A 15 8.31 5.21 18.56
CA SER A 15 9.66 5.68 18.83
C SER A 15 9.88 7.15 18.43
N GLU A 16 9.16 7.62 17.41
CA GLU A 16 9.28 8.99 16.89
C GLU A 16 8.28 9.97 17.54
N LEU A 17 7.21 9.46 18.17
CA LEU A 17 6.18 10.29 18.77
C LEU A 17 6.67 10.93 20.08
N GLU A 18 6.65 12.25 20.15
CA GLU A 18 6.91 13.00 21.37
C GLU A 18 5.68 12.97 22.30
N PRO A 19 5.86 12.95 23.62
CA PRO A 19 4.76 13.13 24.56
C PRO A 19 4.08 14.49 24.36
N ASP A 20 2.81 14.59 24.72
CA ASP A 20 2.13 15.88 24.76
C ASP A 20 2.58 16.74 25.96
N GLU A 21 1.98 17.92 26.09
CA GLU A 21 2.26 18.87 27.18
C GLU A 21 2.04 18.29 28.60
N ASN A 22 1.23 17.24 28.73
CA ASN A 22 0.96 16.55 29.99
C ASN A 22 1.84 15.30 30.17
N GLY A 23 2.78 15.07 29.26
CA GLY A 23 3.63 13.88 29.25
C GLY A 23 2.91 12.61 28.79
N TYR A 24 1.70 12.72 28.23
CA TYR A 24 0.95 11.58 27.73
C TYR A 24 1.53 11.08 26.40
N LYS A 25 1.60 9.77 26.27
CA LYS A 25 1.96 9.08 25.04
C LYS A 25 1.01 7.90 24.83
N PRO A 26 0.39 7.77 23.65
CA PRO A 26 -0.53 6.67 23.39
C PRO A 26 0.21 5.33 23.44
N ASP A 27 -0.49 4.30 23.92
CA ASP A 27 0.03 2.94 23.93
C ASP A 27 -0.03 2.31 22.51
N PRO A 28 0.68 1.18 22.28
CA PRO A 28 0.68 0.50 20.99
C PRO A 28 -0.69 0.02 20.49
N ILE A 29 -1.60 -0.30 21.40
CA ILE A 29 -2.94 -0.79 21.05
C ILE A 29 -3.77 0.38 20.50
N MET A 30 -3.75 1.52 21.19
CA MET A 30 -4.43 2.74 20.76
C MET A 30 -3.94 3.21 19.38
N VAL A 31 -2.63 3.29 19.18
CA VAL A 31 -2.06 3.65 17.86
C VAL A 31 -2.47 2.64 16.79
N GLY A 32 -2.44 1.34 17.12
CA GLY A 32 -2.89 0.28 16.22
C GLY A 32 -4.36 0.39 15.81
N ASN A 33 -5.23 0.81 16.73
CA ASN A 33 -6.65 1.02 16.49
C ASN A 33 -6.90 2.25 15.62
N ILE A 34 -6.19 3.36 15.87
CA ILE A 34 -6.27 4.58 15.05
C ILE A 34 -5.88 4.29 13.60
N ILE A 35 -4.76 3.58 13.39
CA ILE A 35 -4.30 3.21 12.04
C ILE A 35 -5.33 2.32 11.34
N GLU A 36 -5.88 1.32 12.04
CA GLU A 36 -6.92 0.46 11.45
C GLU A 36 -8.13 1.27 11.03
N LEU A 37 -8.65 2.10 11.93
CA LEU A 37 -9.83 2.90 11.70
C LEU A 37 -9.64 3.88 10.53
N LEU A 38 -8.46 4.49 10.40
CA LEU A 38 -8.13 5.34 9.27
C LEU A 38 -8.26 4.58 7.94
N PHE A 39 -7.66 3.40 7.82
CA PHE A 39 -7.75 2.59 6.59
C PHE A 39 -9.16 2.06 6.33
N CYS A 40 -9.91 1.69 7.36
CA CYS A 40 -11.34 1.35 7.24
C CYS A 40 -12.15 2.52 6.68
N LYS A 41 -11.92 3.75 7.16
CA LYS A 41 -12.61 4.95 6.64
C LYS A 41 -12.23 5.28 5.21
N ILE A 42 -10.95 5.15 4.84
CA ILE A 42 -10.51 5.28 3.45
C ILE A 42 -11.23 4.26 2.55
N ALA A 43 -11.25 2.99 2.95
CA ALA A 43 -11.90 1.94 2.18
C ALA A 43 -13.42 2.17 2.03
N HIS A 44 -14.08 2.60 3.11
CA HIS A 44 -15.48 2.98 3.09
C HIS A 44 -15.73 4.11 2.09
N ASP A 45 -15.03 5.24 2.22
CA ASP A 45 -15.31 6.42 1.39
C ASP A 45 -15.02 6.19 -0.10
N VAL A 46 -13.96 5.46 -0.44
CA VAL A 46 -13.69 5.07 -1.83
C VAL A 46 -14.73 4.09 -2.36
N GLY A 47 -15.22 3.17 -1.53
CA GLY A 47 -16.32 2.27 -1.86
C GLY A 47 -17.63 3.02 -2.20
N TRP A 48 -17.83 4.21 -1.62
CA TRP A 48 -18.93 5.12 -1.93
C TRP A 48 -18.66 6.06 -3.10
N GLY A 49 -17.59 5.83 -3.87
CA GLY A 49 -17.25 6.66 -5.03
C GLY A 49 -16.66 8.03 -4.67
N ARG A 50 -16.12 8.20 -3.47
CA ARG A 50 -15.42 9.43 -3.07
C ARG A 50 -13.91 9.24 -3.13
N ASP A 51 -13.23 10.19 -3.75
CA ASP A 51 -11.77 10.25 -3.70
C ASP A 51 -11.31 10.64 -2.28
N VAL A 52 -10.28 9.97 -1.77
CA VAL A 52 -9.65 10.31 -0.49
C VAL A 52 -8.23 10.77 -0.73
N ALA A 53 -7.92 12.00 -0.32
CA ALA A 53 -6.61 12.60 -0.49
C ALA A 53 -5.94 12.86 0.87
N LEU A 54 -4.77 12.25 1.08
CA LEU A 54 -3.87 12.57 2.18
C LEU A 54 -2.78 13.49 1.62
N ARG A 55 -2.92 14.80 1.86
CA ARG A 55 -2.07 15.84 1.26
C ARG A 55 -0.58 15.48 1.39
N ASP A 56 0.17 15.73 0.31
CA ASP A 56 1.59 15.43 0.12
C ASP A 56 1.99 13.95 0.17
N LEU A 57 1.15 13.08 0.72
CA LEU A 57 1.45 11.67 0.92
C LEU A 57 0.90 10.81 -0.22
N CYS A 58 -0.42 10.84 -0.46
CA CYS A 58 -1.06 10.02 -1.48
C CYS A 58 -2.52 10.42 -1.75
N SER A 59 -3.11 9.83 -2.79
CA SER A 59 -4.55 9.81 -2.96
C SER A 59 -5.04 8.42 -3.37
N PHE A 60 -6.24 8.08 -2.90
CA PHE A 60 -7.00 6.90 -3.29
C PHE A 60 -8.19 7.35 -4.12
N THR A 61 -8.34 6.76 -5.29
CA THR A 61 -9.44 7.02 -6.23
C THR A 61 -9.88 5.69 -6.84
N PHE A 62 -10.97 5.67 -7.58
CA PHE A 62 -11.40 4.49 -8.33
C PHE A 62 -11.29 4.74 -9.82
N ILE A 63 -11.08 3.66 -10.59
CA ILE A 63 -11.14 3.70 -12.05
C ILE A 63 -11.94 2.52 -12.56
N VAL A 64 -12.62 2.70 -13.68
CA VAL A 64 -13.25 1.59 -14.41
C VAL A 64 -12.21 0.95 -15.33
N LYS A 65 -11.96 -0.34 -15.15
CA LYS A 65 -11.15 -1.15 -16.07
C LYS A 65 -12.09 -1.84 -17.04
N LYS A 66 -11.98 -1.47 -18.32
CA LYS A 66 -12.75 -2.09 -19.41
C LYS A 66 -12.57 -3.60 -19.46
N ALA A 67 -13.60 -4.27 -19.94
CA ALA A 67 -13.57 -5.70 -20.24
C ALA A 67 -12.41 -6.02 -21.20
N ARG A 68 -11.75 -7.16 -20.99
CA ARG A 68 -10.60 -7.59 -21.79
C ARG A 68 -10.42 -9.10 -21.73
N ARG A 69 -9.72 -9.66 -22.72
CA ARG A 69 -9.29 -11.06 -22.70
C ARG A 69 -7.98 -11.20 -21.93
N GLY A 70 -7.91 -12.18 -21.05
CA GLY A 70 -6.72 -12.56 -20.29
C GLY A 70 -6.32 -14.01 -20.53
N HIS A 71 -5.16 -14.39 -20.01
CA HIS A 71 -4.64 -15.76 -20.08
C HIS A 71 -4.44 -16.29 -18.67
N ILE A 72 -4.66 -17.60 -18.49
CA ILE A 72 -4.35 -18.27 -17.23
C ILE A 72 -2.84 -18.53 -17.20
N PRO A 73 -2.10 -17.98 -16.21
CA PRO A 73 -0.67 -18.22 -16.10
C PRO A 73 -0.36 -19.73 -16.07
N GLY A 74 0.59 -20.17 -16.89
CA GLY A 74 1.00 -21.57 -16.95
C GLY A 74 0.18 -22.47 -17.89
N ILE A 75 -0.94 -22.01 -18.45
CA ILE A 75 -1.76 -22.78 -19.38
C ILE A 75 -1.68 -22.17 -20.79
N LYS A 76 -0.95 -22.81 -21.69
CA LYS A 76 -0.77 -22.37 -23.08
C LYS A 76 -2.11 -22.41 -23.82
N GLY A 77 -2.43 -21.32 -24.54
CA GLY A 77 -3.67 -21.21 -25.32
C GLY A 77 -4.93 -20.96 -24.49
N SER A 78 -4.83 -20.89 -23.15
CA SER A 78 -5.98 -20.52 -22.32
C SER A 78 -6.47 -19.12 -22.67
N CYS A 79 -7.77 -18.90 -22.61
CA CYS A 79 -8.35 -17.58 -22.76
C CYS A 79 -9.52 -17.42 -21.79
N LEU A 80 -9.48 -16.34 -21.02
CA LEU A 80 -10.52 -15.96 -20.07
C LEU A 80 -11.05 -14.57 -20.44
N GLU A 81 -12.36 -14.39 -20.38
CA GLU A 81 -12.95 -13.05 -20.41
C GLU A 81 -12.91 -12.44 -19.02
N ILE A 82 -12.26 -11.29 -18.89
CA ILE A 82 -12.23 -10.52 -17.65
C ILE A 82 -13.26 -9.40 -17.82
N PRO A 83 -14.35 -9.41 -17.03
CA PRO A 83 -15.39 -8.40 -17.15
C PRO A 83 -14.89 -7.02 -16.74
N GLU A 84 -15.67 -6.02 -17.14
CA GLU A 84 -15.48 -4.66 -16.65
C GLU A 84 -15.62 -4.61 -15.13
N GLN A 85 -14.75 -3.85 -14.46
CA GLN A 85 -14.71 -3.78 -13.01
C GLN A 85 -14.21 -2.42 -12.53
N VAL A 86 -14.76 -1.96 -11.41
CA VAL A 86 -14.24 -0.82 -10.67
C VAL A 86 -13.08 -1.29 -9.81
N ILE A 87 -11.93 -0.61 -9.90
CA ILE A 87 -10.77 -0.92 -9.08
C ILE A 87 -10.29 0.32 -8.31
N LEU A 88 -9.70 0.07 -7.15
CA LEU A 88 -8.94 1.07 -6.41
C LEU A 88 -7.65 1.42 -7.16
N LYS A 89 -7.39 2.72 -7.30
CA LYS A 89 -6.13 3.26 -7.81
C LYS A 89 -5.48 4.12 -6.72
N PHE A 90 -4.29 3.70 -6.32
CA PHE A 90 -3.40 4.48 -5.48
C PHE A 90 -2.56 5.43 -6.34
N LYS A 91 -2.42 6.69 -5.93
CA LYS A 91 -1.53 7.67 -6.55
C LYS A 91 -0.54 8.18 -5.49
N PRO A 92 0.78 7.94 -5.63
CA PRO A 92 1.75 8.46 -4.68
C PRO A 92 1.81 9.99 -4.76
N GLY A 93 1.82 10.66 -3.61
CA GLY A 93 2.02 12.09 -3.47
C GLY A 93 3.50 12.48 -3.57
N ARG A 94 3.79 13.76 -3.33
CA ARG A 94 5.14 14.32 -3.45
C ARG A 94 6.15 13.61 -2.54
N ARG A 95 5.85 13.48 -1.24
CA ARG A 95 6.78 12.90 -0.24
C ARG A 95 7.15 11.46 -0.58
N MET A 96 6.18 10.66 -1.06
CA MET A 96 6.45 9.29 -1.47
C MET A 96 7.34 9.22 -2.71
N ARG A 97 7.09 10.07 -3.71
CA ARG A 97 7.92 10.12 -4.93
C ARG A 97 9.35 10.54 -4.61
N GLU A 98 9.53 11.54 -3.74
CA GLU A 98 10.85 11.99 -3.27
C GLU A 98 11.58 10.87 -2.50
N GLY A 99 10.87 10.14 -1.64
CA GLY A 99 11.43 8.96 -0.96
C GLY A 99 11.88 7.87 -1.95
N MET A 100 11.11 7.64 -3.02
CA MET A 100 11.44 6.68 -4.07
C MET A 100 12.62 7.13 -4.95
N ALA A 101 12.87 8.44 -5.10
CA ALA A 101 13.99 8.95 -5.89
C ALA A 101 15.36 8.50 -5.36
N ARG A 102 15.43 8.08 -4.09
CA ARG A 102 16.63 7.51 -3.48
C ARG A 102 16.98 6.10 -3.97
N LEU A 103 16.04 5.42 -4.64
CA LEU A 103 16.21 4.06 -5.13
C LEU A 103 16.53 4.08 -6.63
N THR A 104 17.75 3.68 -6.99
CA THR A 104 18.12 3.58 -8.41
C THR A 104 17.42 2.41 -9.09
N VAL A 105 17.29 2.48 -10.43
CA VAL A 105 16.68 1.41 -11.23
C VAL A 105 17.42 0.08 -11.05
N ASP A 106 18.75 0.11 -10.97
CA ASP A 106 19.55 -1.10 -10.84
C ASP A 106 19.45 -1.73 -9.45
N GLU A 107 19.41 -0.92 -8.39
CA GLU A 107 19.10 -1.42 -7.04
C GLU A 107 17.70 -2.02 -6.99
N ALA A 108 16.70 -1.35 -7.56
CA ALA A 108 15.34 -1.86 -7.64
C ALA A 108 15.29 -3.23 -8.35
N LYS A 109 15.97 -3.37 -9.50
CA LYS A 109 16.08 -4.64 -10.23
C LYS A 109 16.73 -5.73 -9.39
N LYS A 110 17.83 -5.43 -8.69
CA LYS A 110 18.52 -6.37 -7.79
C LYS A 110 17.60 -6.84 -6.65
N ILE A 111 16.89 -5.92 -6.00
CA ILE A 111 15.94 -6.23 -4.92
C ILE A 111 14.80 -7.11 -5.46
N LEU A 112 14.21 -6.77 -6.61
CA LEU A 112 13.11 -7.53 -7.21
C LEU A 112 13.54 -8.93 -7.63
N LYS A 113 14.75 -9.11 -8.17
CA LYS A 113 15.31 -10.43 -8.51
C LYS A 113 15.47 -11.29 -7.25
N LYS A 114 16.02 -10.73 -6.17
CA LYS A 114 16.19 -11.42 -4.87
C LYS A 114 14.85 -11.82 -4.23
N LYS A 115 13.80 -11.00 -4.39
CA LYS A 115 12.44 -11.35 -3.93
C LYS A 115 11.86 -12.53 -4.72
N LYS A 116 12.02 -12.53 -6.05
CA LYS A 116 11.54 -13.62 -6.91
C LYS A 116 12.23 -14.95 -6.62
N SER A 117 13.53 -14.95 -6.31
CA SER A 117 14.22 -16.20 -5.98
C SER A 117 13.79 -16.74 -4.61
N HIS A 118 13.57 -15.86 -3.63
CA HIS A 118 13.14 -16.28 -2.29
C HIS A 118 11.74 -16.92 -2.28
N ASN A 119 10.79 -16.36 -3.05
CA ASN A 119 9.42 -16.89 -3.15
C ASN A 119 9.27 -18.16 -4.00
N ARG A 120 10.32 -18.64 -4.69
CA ARG A 120 10.29 -19.91 -5.43
C ARG A 120 10.69 -21.12 -4.58
N HIS A 121 11.20 -20.88 -3.38
CA HIS A 121 11.70 -21.91 -2.47
C HIS A 121 10.88 -21.98 -1.16
N ALA A 122 9.72 -21.34 -1.12
CA ALA A 122 8.73 -21.37 -0.05
C ALA A 122 7.39 -21.79 -0.65
#